data_AF-F7BAE9-F1
#
_entry.id   AF-F7BAE9-F1
#
_cell.length_a   1.000
_cell.length_b   1.000
_cell.length_c   1.000
_cell.angle_alpha   90.00
_cell.angle_beta   90.00
_cell.angle_gamma   90.00
#
_symmetry.space_group_name_H-M   'P 1'
#
loop_
_entity.id
_entity.type
_entity.pdbx_description
1 polymer ?
#
loop_
_entity_poly.entity_id
_entity_poly.type
_entity_poly.pdbx_seq_one_letter_code
_entity_poly.pdbx_strand_id
1 'polypeptide(L)'
;QEGVCPEGSIDNSPVKWCALSHLERTKCDEWSIISEGKIECESAETTEDCIEKIVNGEADAMTLDGGHAYIAGQCGLVPVMAEYYGYYAVAVVKASDTSITWNNLKGKKSCHTGVDRTAGWNIPMGMLYNRINHCKFDEFFSQGCAPGYEKNSTLCDLCIGPLKCAPNNKEEYNGYTGAFRCLVEKGDVAFVKHQTVLDNTEGKNPAEWAKNLKQEDFELLCPDGTRKPVKDFASCHLAQAPNHVVVSRKEKAARVKAVLTSQETLFGGSDCTGNFCL
;
A
#
# COMPACT_ATOMS: atom_id res chain seq x y z
N GLN A 1 38.53 -4.46 34.88
CA GLN A 1 38.62 -4.91 33.48
C GLN A 1 37.23 -4.67 32.91
N GLU A 2 37.04 -3.53 32.27
CA GLU A 2 35.77 -3.19 31.61
C GLU A 2 35.58 -4.14 30.44
N GLY A 3 34.44 -4.84 30.41
CA GLY A 3 34.09 -5.77 29.35
C GLY A 3 33.81 -4.99 28.08
N VAL A 4 34.73 -5.05 27.13
CA VAL A 4 34.50 -4.60 25.75
C VAL A 4 33.48 -5.56 25.14
N CYS A 5 32.30 -5.05 24.78
CA CYS A 5 31.37 -5.80 23.94
C CYS A 5 32.08 -6.16 22.63
N PRO A 6 32.13 -7.43 22.21
CA PRO A 6 32.72 -7.77 20.93
C PRO A 6 31.99 -7.01 19.82
N GLU A 7 32.72 -6.18 19.08
CA GLU A 7 32.23 -5.58 17.85
C GLU A 7 31.71 -6.72 16.96
N GLY A 8 30.40 -6.70 16.70
CA GLY A 8 29.76 -7.70 15.85
C GLY A 8 30.52 -7.77 14.52
N SER A 9 30.81 -8.99 14.06
CA SER A 9 31.41 -9.24 12.75
C SER A 9 30.73 -8.37 11.69
N ILE A 10 31.52 -7.69 10.85
CA ILE A 10 31.00 -6.91 9.72
C ILE A 10 30.24 -7.89 8.81
N ASP A 11 28.91 -7.87 8.94
CA ASP A 11 28.03 -8.68 8.14
C ASP A 11 28.02 -8.14 6.71
N ASN A 12 28.79 -8.80 5.85
CA ASN A 12 28.90 -8.49 4.44
C ASN A 12 27.90 -9.29 3.59
N SER A 13 26.96 -10.02 4.20
CA SER A 13 25.98 -10.76 3.43
C SER A 13 25.14 -9.80 2.56
N PRO A 14 24.65 -10.27 1.39
CA PRO A 14 23.57 -9.59 0.69
C PRO A 14 22.35 -9.47 1.60
N VAL A 15 21.52 -8.47 1.32
CA VAL A 15 20.20 -8.31 1.94
C VAL A 15 19.19 -9.05 1.08
N LYS A 16 18.48 -10.01 1.67
CA LYS A 16 17.39 -10.71 1.00
C LYS A 16 16.10 -9.89 1.05
N TRP A 17 15.69 -9.34 -0.08
CA TRP A 17 14.47 -8.57 -0.22
C TRP A 17 13.28 -9.51 -0.49
N CYS A 18 12.19 -9.37 0.28
CA CYS A 18 10.97 -10.14 0.04
C CYS A 18 10.04 -9.42 -0.93
N ALA A 19 9.88 -9.96 -2.12
CA ALA A 19 9.03 -9.43 -3.17
C ALA A 19 7.64 -10.06 -3.17
N LEU A 20 6.59 -9.26 -3.35
CA LEU A 20 5.21 -9.72 -3.37
C LEU A 20 4.78 -10.21 -4.76
N SER A 21 4.63 -11.53 -4.89
CA SER A 21 4.26 -12.23 -6.11
C SER A 21 5.20 -11.93 -7.30
N HIS A 22 4.80 -12.34 -8.51
CA HIS A 22 5.68 -12.34 -9.67
C HIS A 22 6.12 -10.93 -10.12
N LEU A 23 5.23 -9.94 -10.14
CA LEU A 23 5.58 -8.63 -10.71
C LEU A 23 6.66 -7.92 -9.88
N GLU A 24 6.55 -7.96 -8.56
CA GLU A 24 7.61 -7.42 -7.70
C GLU A 24 8.85 -8.30 -7.75
N ARG A 25 8.69 -9.63 -7.89
CA ARG A 25 9.83 -10.53 -8.04
C ARG A 25 10.67 -10.18 -9.26
N THR A 26 10.04 -9.93 -10.42
CA THR A 26 10.75 -9.50 -11.64
C THR A 26 11.52 -8.20 -11.41
N LYS A 27 10.91 -7.19 -10.81
CA LYS A 27 11.59 -5.93 -10.47
C LYS A 27 12.76 -6.17 -9.49
N CYS A 28 12.56 -7.04 -8.50
CA CYS A 28 13.60 -7.39 -7.55
C CYS A 28 14.77 -8.10 -8.23
N ASP A 29 14.52 -9.05 -9.12
CA ASP A 29 15.58 -9.78 -9.82
C ASP A 29 16.42 -8.83 -10.71
N GLU A 30 15.79 -7.85 -11.36
CA GLU A 30 16.51 -6.76 -12.05
C GLU A 30 17.39 -5.95 -11.09
N TRP A 31 16.85 -5.59 -9.92
CA TRP A 31 17.60 -4.91 -8.87
C TRP A 31 18.79 -5.73 -8.38
N SER A 32 18.60 -7.03 -8.16
CA SER A 32 19.64 -7.94 -7.69
C SER A 32 20.85 -7.95 -8.63
N ILE A 33 20.60 -8.00 -9.95
CA ILE A 33 21.64 -7.98 -10.99
C ILE A 33 22.49 -6.70 -10.91
N ILE A 34 21.84 -5.54 -10.80
CA ILE A 34 22.55 -4.24 -10.81
C ILE A 34 23.11 -3.85 -9.44
N SER A 35 22.70 -4.54 -8.37
CA SER A 35 23.11 -4.22 -6.98
C SER A 35 24.56 -4.59 -6.65
N GLU A 36 25.30 -5.20 -7.59
CA GLU A 36 26.66 -5.72 -7.39
C GLU A 36 26.74 -6.75 -6.25
N GLY A 37 25.72 -7.61 -6.13
CA GLY A 37 25.66 -8.65 -5.11
C GLY A 37 25.30 -8.12 -3.71
N LYS A 38 24.74 -6.92 -3.61
CA LYS A 38 24.25 -6.36 -2.33
C LYS A 38 22.81 -6.79 -2.01
N ILE A 39 22.03 -7.17 -3.02
CA ILE A 39 20.62 -7.55 -2.91
C ILE A 39 20.39 -8.95 -3.50
N GLU A 40 19.68 -9.78 -2.75
CA GLU A 40 19.11 -11.05 -3.20
C GLU A 40 17.58 -10.98 -3.09
N CYS A 41 16.87 -11.82 -3.82
CA CYS A 41 15.40 -11.78 -3.88
C CYS A 41 14.78 -13.09 -3.41
N GLU A 42 13.89 -12.94 -2.43
CA GLU A 42 12.92 -13.94 -1.99
C GLU A 42 11.53 -13.47 -2.41
N SER A 43 10.55 -14.37 -2.41
CA SER A 43 9.18 -13.98 -2.72
C SER A 43 8.14 -14.78 -1.97
N ALA A 44 6.97 -14.17 -1.77
CA ALA A 44 5.79 -14.79 -1.22
C ALA A 44 4.53 -14.28 -1.93
N GLU A 45 3.38 -14.95 -1.72
CA GLU A 45 2.12 -14.55 -2.35
C GLU A 45 1.34 -13.52 -1.51
N THR A 46 1.60 -13.43 -0.21
CA THR A 46 1.00 -12.42 0.68
C THR A 46 2.05 -11.65 1.45
N THR A 47 1.68 -10.46 1.94
CA THR A 47 2.54 -9.65 2.79
C THR A 47 2.84 -10.34 4.13
N GLU A 48 1.86 -11.05 4.69
CA GLU A 48 2.02 -11.81 5.94
C GLU A 48 3.03 -12.94 5.78
N ASP A 49 2.98 -13.70 4.67
CA ASP A 49 3.98 -14.74 4.38
C ASP A 49 5.40 -14.14 4.25
N CYS A 50 5.53 -12.93 3.67
CA CYS A 50 6.82 -12.24 3.63
C CYS A 50 7.28 -11.80 5.02
N ILE A 51 6.38 -11.31 5.88
CA ILE A 51 6.70 -10.99 7.28
C ILE A 51 7.18 -12.25 8.00
N GLU A 52 6.50 -13.38 7.84
CA GLU A 52 6.90 -14.67 8.42
C GLU A 52 8.28 -15.10 7.92
N LYS A 53 8.54 -15.01 6.60
CA LYS A 53 9.87 -15.27 6.03
C LYS A 53 10.96 -14.38 6.63
N ILE A 54 10.67 -13.11 6.89
CA ILE A 54 11.61 -12.20 7.56
C ILE A 54 11.80 -12.61 9.01
N VAL A 55 10.76 -12.99 9.74
CA VAL A 55 10.89 -13.47 11.13
C VAL A 55 11.75 -14.74 11.19
N ASN A 56 11.55 -15.67 10.25
CA ASN A 56 12.24 -16.97 10.21
C ASN A 56 13.65 -16.92 9.62
N GLY A 57 14.11 -15.77 9.11
CA GLY A 57 15.44 -15.63 8.52
C GLY A 57 15.57 -16.11 7.07
N GLU A 58 14.45 -16.42 6.41
CA GLU A 58 14.42 -16.76 4.98
C GLU A 58 14.63 -15.52 4.11
N ALA A 59 14.02 -14.39 4.50
CA ALA A 59 14.23 -13.07 3.92
C ALA A 59 14.76 -12.10 4.99
N ASP A 60 15.25 -10.90 4.62
CA ASP A 60 15.83 -9.93 5.55
C ASP A 60 15.03 -8.63 5.66
N ALA A 61 14.44 -8.15 4.56
CA ALA A 61 13.73 -6.88 4.56
C ALA A 61 12.64 -6.82 3.48
N MET A 62 11.67 -5.94 3.72
CA MET A 62 10.71 -5.47 2.72
C MET A 62 10.17 -4.11 3.14
N THR A 63 9.54 -3.41 2.21
CA THR A 63 8.74 -2.20 2.51
C THR A 63 7.30 -2.59 2.86
N LEU A 64 6.75 -2.01 3.92
CA LEU A 64 5.40 -2.25 4.41
C LEU A 64 4.60 -0.95 4.54
N ASP A 65 3.30 -1.05 4.27
CA ASP A 65 2.33 -0.04 4.68
C ASP A 65 2.25 0.03 6.22
N GLY A 66 1.94 1.20 6.78
CA GLY A 66 1.88 1.41 8.23
C GLY A 66 1.03 0.40 9.02
N GLY A 67 -0.03 -0.15 8.41
CA GLY A 67 -0.85 -1.20 9.04
C GLY A 67 -0.12 -2.54 9.14
N HIS A 68 0.56 -2.96 8.08
CA HIS A 68 1.39 -4.17 8.11
C HIS A 68 2.67 -3.95 8.93
N ALA A 69 3.19 -2.73 9.00
CA ALA A 69 4.30 -2.39 9.88
C ALA A 69 3.93 -2.56 11.36
N TYR A 70 2.68 -2.28 11.73
CA TYR A 70 2.17 -2.58 13.08
C TYR A 70 2.18 -4.10 13.34
N ILE A 71 1.69 -4.92 12.41
CA ILE A 71 1.70 -6.39 12.51
C ILE A 71 3.15 -6.89 12.64
N ALA A 72 4.05 -6.44 11.75
CA ALA A 72 5.47 -6.78 11.77
C ALA A 72 6.15 -6.42 13.10
N GLY A 73 5.78 -5.28 13.69
CA GLY A 73 6.26 -4.87 15.02
C GLY A 73 5.80 -5.80 16.14
N GLN A 74 4.55 -6.29 16.08
CA GLN A 74 4.06 -7.32 17.02
C GLN A 74 4.80 -8.65 16.84
N CYS A 75 5.27 -8.95 15.63
CA CYS A 75 6.11 -10.11 15.32
C CYS A 75 7.60 -9.92 15.69
N GLY A 76 7.98 -8.77 16.27
CA GLY A 76 9.36 -8.51 16.73
C GLY A 76 10.30 -7.92 15.68
N LEU A 77 9.78 -7.53 14.51
CA LEU A 77 10.56 -6.78 13.52
C LEU A 77 10.68 -5.31 13.91
N VAL A 78 11.71 -4.64 13.42
CA VAL A 78 11.99 -3.23 13.69
C VAL A 78 11.97 -2.40 12.41
N PRO A 79 11.46 -1.16 12.44
CA PRO A 79 11.56 -0.24 11.31
C PRO A 79 13.01 0.22 11.13
N VAL A 80 13.47 0.28 9.88
CA VAL A 80 14.86 0.59 9.51
C VAL A 80 14.96 1.93 8.78
N MET A 81 14.10 2.14 7.79
CA MET A 81 14.01 3.34 6.96
C MET A 81 12.53 3.62 6.65
N ALA A 82 12.20 4.86 6.32
CA ALA A 82 10.85 5.27 5.94
C ALA A 82 10.88 5.95 4.59
N GLU A 83 9.85 5.72 3.77
CA GLU A 83 9.64 6.51 2.56
C GLU A 83 9.45 7.98 2.93
N TYR A 84 10.09 8.89 2.19
CA TYR A 84 10.17 10.30 2.56
C TYR A 84 8.92 11.12 2.15
N TYR A 85 7.69 10.70 2.46
CA TYR A 85 6.51 11.58 2.24
C TYR A 85 5.36 11.26 3.19
N GLY A 86 5.01 12.24 4.04
CA GLY A 86 3.74 12.24 4.78
C GLY A 86 2.56 12.16 3.82
N TYR A 87 1.58 11.29 4.08
CA TYR A 87 0.40 11.21 3.24
C TYR A 87 -0.91 11.24 4.02
N TYR A 88 -1.93 11.80 3.37
CA TYR A 88 -3.30 11.81 3.86
C TYR A 88 -4.09 10.65 3.27
N ALA A 89 -4.82 9.94 4.12
CA ALA A 89 -5.83 8.97 3.70
C ALA A 89 -7.12 9.71 3.35
N VAL A 90 -7.66 9.45 2.16
CA VAL A 90 -8.84 10.13 1.63
C VAL A 90 -9.87 9.12 1.12
N ALA A 91 -11.14 9.54 1.13
CA ALA A 91 -12.23 8.83 0.47
C ALA A 91 -12.59 9.60 -0.82
N VAL A 92 -12.39 8.96 -1.97
CA VAL A 92 -12.60 9.55 -3.29
C VAL A 92 -13.92 9.03 -3.87
N VAL A 93 -14.69 9.93 -4.47
CA VAL A 93 -15.95 9.62 -5.17
C VAL A 93 -15.97 10.31 -6.53
N LYS A 94 -16.89 9.90 -7.40
CA LYS A 94 -17.14 10.58 -8.68
C LYS A 94 -17.87 11.89 -8.42
N ALA A 95 -17.42 12.98 -9.06
CA ALA A 95 -18.07 14.29 -9.00
C ALA A 95 -19.50 14.25 -9.60
N SER A 96 -19.74 13.32 -10.53
CA SER A 96 -21.03 13.15 -11.21
C SER A 96 -22.17 12.66 -10.31
N ASP A 97 -21.88 11.87 -9.27
CA ASP A 97 -22.89 11.45 -8.29
C ASP A 97 -22.79 12.30 -7.03
N THR A 98 -23.56 13.38 -6.99
CA THR A 98 -23.61 14.32 -5.86
C THR A 98 -24.38 13.79 -4.65
N SER A 99 -25.05 12.63 -4.78
CA SER A 99 -25.83 12.06 -3.67
C SER A 99 -24.95 11.44 -2.60
N ILE A 100 -23.72 11.03 -2.94
CA ILE A 100 -22.82 10.33 -2.02
C ILE A 100 -22.11 11.34 -1.11
N THR A 101 -22.17 11.08 0.20
CA THR A 101 -21.51 11.82 1.27
C THR A 101 -20.91 10.83 2.27
N TRP A 102 -20.03 11.29 3.15
CA TRP A 102 -19.49 10.45 4.22
C TRP A 102 -20.57 9.82 5.12
N ASN A 103 -21.74 10.46 5.24
CA ASN A 103 -22.80 10.03 6.15
C ASN A 103 -23.76 9.00 5.56
N ASN A 104 -23.75 8.78 4.23
CA ASN A 104 -24.68 7.85 3.56
C ASN A 104 -23.95 6.76 2.74
N LEU A 105 -22.78 6.33 3.22
CA LEU A 105 -22.00 5.25 2.60
C LEU A 105 -22.65 3.86 2.75
N LYS A 106 -23.65 3.70 3.63
CA LYS A 106 -24.34 2.42 3.82
C LYS A 106 -25.04 2.00 2.52
N GLY A 107 -24.81 0.75 2.10
CA GLY A 107 -25.35 0.17 0.87
C GLY A 107 -24.67 0.64 -0.41
N LYS A 108 -23.64 1.48 -0.33
CA LYS A 108 -22.81 1.87 -1.48
C LYS A 108 -21.76 0.80 -1.79
N LYS A 109 -21.14 0.91 -2.96
CA LYS A 109 -20.07 0.04 -3.43
C LYS A 109 -18.70 0.61 -3.07
N SER A 110 -17.87 -0.15 -2.37
CA SER A 110 -16.57 0.33 -1.88
C SER A 110 -15.37 -0.32 -2.58
N CYS A 111 -14.29 0.45 -2.71
CA CYS A 111 -13.01 0.01 -3.26
C CYS A 111 -11.89 0.28 -2.27
N HIS A 112 -11.12 -0.75 -1.94
CA HIS A 112 -10.08 -0.72 -0.92
C HIS A 112 -8.75 -1.17 -1.52
N THR A 113 -7.64 -0.61 -1.01
CA THR A 113 -6.30 -0.99 -1.49
C THR A 113 -5.86 -2.38 -1.07
N GLY A 114 -6.54 -2.97 -0.08
CA GLY A 114 -6.22 -4.25 0.55
C GLY A 114 -6.56 -4.20 2.04
N VAL A 115 -6.93 -5.35 2.60
CA VAL A 115 -7.17 -5.52 4.04
C VAL A 115 -5.88 -5.18 4.82
N ASP A 116 -6.05 -4.67 6.04
CA ASP A 116 -4.97 -4.24 6.96
C ASP A 116 -4.06 -3.11 6.48
N ARG A 117 -4.37 -2.47 5.35
CA ARG A 117 -3.68 -1.28 4.87
C ARG A 117 -4.24 -0.01 5.52
N THR A 118 -3.36 0.96 5.74
CA THR A 118 -3.64 2.19 6.49
C THR A 118 -4.78 3.00 5.86
N ALA A 119 -4.60 3.47 4.62
CA ALA A 119 -5.58 4.35 3.96
C ALA A 119 -6.78 3.58 3.38
N GLY A 120 -6.56 2.34 2.93
CA GLY A 120 -7.61 1.54 2.28
C GLY A 120 -8.51 0.78 3.25
N TRP A 121 -8.06 0.53 4.48
CA TRP A 121 -8.77 -0.32 5.44
C TRP A 121 -8.80 0.27 6.84
N ASN A 122 -7.65 0.36 7.53
CA ASN A 122 -7.61 0.65 8.97
C ASN A 122 -8.26 1.99 9.34
N ILE A 123 -7.93 3.06 8.59
CA ILE A 123 -8.53 4.38 8.82
C ILE A 123 -10.04 4.37 8.51
N PRO A 124 -10.51 4.06 7.28
CA PRO A 124 -11.92 4.15 6.97
C PRO A 124 -12.76 3.15 7.77
N MET A 125 -12.31 1.91 7.94
CA MET A 125 -13.05 0.88 8.69
C MET A 125 -13.03 1.18 10.20
N GLY A 126 -11.94 1.74 10.74
CA GLY A 126 -11.90 2.21 12.13
C GLY A 126 -12.90 3.33 12.39
N MET A 127 -13.03 4.29 11.46
CA MET A 127 -14.05 5.35 11.56
C MET A 127 -15.47 4.81 11.43
N LEU A 128 -15.72 3.83 10.54
CA LEU A 128 -17.02 3.18 10.40
C LEU A 128 -17.38 2.35 11.63
N TYR A 129 -16.44 1.60 12.18
CA TYR A 129 -16.61 0.80 13.39
C TYR A 129 -17.11 1.67 14.56
N ASN A 130 -16.55 2.87 14.73
CA ASN A 130 -16.99 3.83 15.75
C ASN A 130 -18.44 4.31 15.57
N ARG A 131 -19.03 4.14 14.37
CA ARG A 131 -20.43 4.51 14.06
C ARG A 131 -21.39 3.33 14.15
N ILE A 132 -20.98 2.15 13.66
CA ILE A 132 -21.85 0.97 13.51
C ILE A 132 -21.70 -0.03 14.66
N ASN A 133 -20.58 0.02 15.39
CA ASN A 133 -20.24 -0.81 16.56
C ASN A 133 -20.29 -2.34 16.28
N HIS A 134 -19.89 -2.77 15.09
CA HIS A 134 -19.71 -4.17 14.71
C HIS A 134 -18.68 -4.30 13.57
N CYS A 135 -18.09 -5.49 13.41
CA CYS A 135 -17.05 -5.76 12.38
C CYS A 135 -17.60 -6.26 11.04
N LYS A 136 -18.93 -6.38 10.91
CA LYS A 136 -19.62 -6.82 9.68
C LYS A 136 -19.67 -5.72 8.60
N PHE A 137 -18.50 -5.35 8.07
CA PHE A 137 -18.37 -4.30 7.06
C PHE A 137 -18.95 -4.71 5.69
N ASP A 138 -18.98 -6.01 5.44
CA ASP A 138 -19.61 -6.68 4.30
C ASP A 138 -21.14 -6.60 4.30
N GLU A 139 -21.77 -6.36 5.46
CA GLU A 139 -23.19 -6.02 5.58
C GLU A 139 -23.44 -4.49 5.52
N PHE A 140 -22.40 -3.68 5.70
CA PHE A 140 -22.50 -2.21 5.63
C PHE A 140 -22.49 -1.71 4.18
N PHE A 141 -21.51 -2.16 3.39
CA PHE A 141 -21.46 -1.91 1.96
C PHE A 141 -22.29 -2.95 1.21
N SER A 142 -22.86 -2.60 0.06
CA SER A 142 -23.64 -3.58 -0.71
C SER A 142 -22.75 -4.61 -1.40
N GLN A 143 -21.64 -4.15 -1.97
CA GLN A 143 -20.60 -4.93 -2.63
C GLN A 143 -19.29 -4.13 -2.57
N GLY A 144 -18.15 -4.79 -2.75
CA GLY A 144 -16.88 -4.09 -2.79
C GLY A 144 -15.77 -4.87 -3.47
N CYS A 145 -14.60 -4.24 -3.50
CA CYS A 145 -13.34 -4.94 -3.66
C CYS A 145 -12.38 -4.59 -2.53
N ALA A 146 -12.10 -5.57 -1.67
CA ALA A 146 -11.13 -5.52 -0.59
C ALA A 146 -10.19 -6.73 -0.68
N PRO A 147 -9.09 -6.62 -1.44
CA PRO A 147 -8.12 -7.70 -1.60
C PRO A 147 -7.60 -8.21 -0.24
N GLY A 148 -7.58 -9.52 -0.04
CA GLY A 148 -7.24 -10.16 1.24
C GLY A 148 -8.44 -10.45 2.15
N TYR A 149 -9.66 -10.01 1.79
CA TYR A 149 -10.87 -10.36 2.54
C TYR A 149 -11.37 -11.77 2.19
N GLU A 150 -12.40 -12.24 2.91
CA GLU A 150 -13.00 -13.56 2.66
C GLU A 150 -13.59 -13.67 1.24
N LYS A 151 -13.14 -14.66 0.46
CA LYS A 151 -13.49 -14.80 -0.98
C LYS A 151 -14.99 -14.87 -1.28
N ASN A 152 -15.80 -15.34 -0.33
CA ASN A 152 -17.25 -15.49 -0.48
C ASN A 152 -18.04 -14.27 0.04
N SER A 153 -17.36 -13.22 0.51
CA SER A 153 -17.97 -12.00 1.00
C SER A 153 -18.33 -11.04 -0.14
N THR A 154 -19.34 -10.20 0.10
CA THR A 154 -19.73 -9.08 -0.78
C THR A 154 -18.57 -8.13 -1.06
N LEU A 155 -17.59 -8.02 -0.13
CA LEU A 155 -16.40 -7.19 -0.30
C LEU A 155 -15.38 -7.75 -1.31
N CYS A 156 -15.59 -8.95 -1.85
CA CYS A 156 -14.82 -9.47 -2.96
C CYS A 156 -15.58 -9.44 -4.29
N ASP A 157 -16.86 -9.08 -4.32
CA ASP A 157 -17.71 -9.21 -5.50
C ASP A 157 -17.21 -8.40 -6.71
N LEU A 158 -16.71 -7.18 -6.47
CA LEU A 158 -16.30 -6.25 -7.52
C LEU A 158 -14.90 -6.52 -8.06
N CYS A 159 -14.06 -7.21 -7.28
CA CYS A 159 -12.68 -7.54 -7.62
C CYS A 159 -12.54 -8.28 -8.96
N ILE A 160 -11.37 -8.13 -9.62
CA ILE A 160 -11.11 -8.64 -10.98
C ILE A 160 -9.69 -9.20 -11.15
N GLY A 161 -9.48 -9.88 -12.26
CA GLY A 161 -8.18 -10.45 -12.61
C GLY A 161 -8.11 -11.95 -12.32
N PRO A 162 -6.95 -12.56 -12.59
CA PRO A 162 -6.79 -14.01 -12.56
C PRO A 162 -6.97 -14.62 -11.16
N LEU A 163 -6.55 -13.91 -10.10
CA LEU A 163 -6.77 -14.34 -8.71
C LEU A 163 -7.65 -13.33 -7.97
N LYS A 164 -8.96 -13.45 -8.20
CA LYS A 164 -9.97 -12.58 -7.61
C LYS A 164 -9.79 -12.45 -6.09
N CYS A 165 -9.71 -11.21 -5.62
CA CYS A 165 -9.57 -10.80 -4.22
C CYS A 165 -8.25 -11.23 -3.55
N ALA A 166 -7.23 -11.66 -4.29
CA ALA A 166 -5.92 -11.93 -3.73
C ALA A 166 -5.20 -10.62 -3.33
N PRO A 167 -4.54 -10.55 -2.15
CA PRO A 167 -3.87 -9.34 -1.67
C PRO A 167 -2.51 -9.12 -2.35
N ASN A 168 -2.44 -9.26 -3.69
CA ASN A 168 -1.23 -9.08 -4.48
C ASN A 168 -1.55 -8.62 -5.91
N ASN A 169 -0.52 -8.43 -6.73
CA ASN A 169 -0.65 -7.85 -8.07
C ASN A 169 -1.35 -8.76 -9.11
N LYS A 170 -1.78 -9.97 -8.75
CA LYS A 170 -2.65 -10.82 -9.59
C LYS A 170 -4.14 -10.45 -9.48
N GLU A 171 -4.49 -9.54 -8.59
CA GLU A 171 -5.78 -8.85 -8.51
C GLU A 171 -5.61 -7.42 -9.07
N GLU A 172 -6.33 -7.07 -10.13
CA GLU A 172 -6.07 -5.79 -10.82
C GLU A 172 -6.60 -4.57 -10.06
N TYR A 173 -7.49 -4.77 -9.07
CA TYR A 173 -7.92 -3.72 -8.16
C TYR A 173 -7.08 -3.65 -6.86
N ASN A 174 -5.99 -4.40 -6.75
CA ASN A 174 -5.09 -4.33 -5.61
C ASN A 174 -4.26 -3.04 -5.59
N GLY A 175 -4.01 -2.52 -4.39
CA GLY A 175 -3.21 -1.33 -4.19
C GLY A 175 -3.90 -0.01 -4.52
N TYR A 176 -3.12 1.08 -4.45
CA TYR A 176 -3.65 2.44 -4.63
C TYR A 176 -4.26 2.66 -6.02
N THR A 177 -3.51 2.32 -7.07
CA THR A 177 -3.96 2.43 -8.46
C THR A 177 -5.15 1.53 -8.74
N GLY A 178 -5.12 0.28 -8.25
CA GLY A 178 -6.21 -0.66 -8.41
C GLY A 178 -7.51 -0.25 -7.73
N ALA A 179 -7.44 0.26 -6.49
CA ALA A 179 -8.62 0.77 -5.78
C ALA A 179 -9.24 1.98 -6.48
N PHE A 180 -8.42 2.86 -7.06
CA PHE A 180 -8.92 3.97 -7.87
C PHE A 180 -9.55 3.50 -9.19
N ARG A 181 -8.94 2.52 -9.87
CA ARG A 181 -9.55 1.88 -11.05
C ARG A 181 -10.90 1.22 -10.72
N CYS A 182 -11.00 0.55 -9.57
CA CYS A 182 -12.25 -0.01 -9.07
C CYS A 182 -13.35 1.06 -8.97
N LEU A 183 -13.04 2.25 -8.44
CA LEU A 183 -13.99 3.36 -8.41
C LEU A 183 -14.43 3.76 -9.82
N VAL A 184 -13.48 3.95 -10.73
CA VAL A 184 -13.76 4.33 -12.12
C VAL A 184 -14.75 3.36 -12.78
N GLU A 185 -14.48 2.06 -12.66
CA GLU A 185 -15.19 1.02 -13.41
C GLU A 185 -16.48 0.50 -12.73
N LYS A 186 -16.51 0.38 -11.39
CA LYS A 186 -17.59 -0.35 -10.69
C LYS A 186 -18.08 0.25 -9.37
N GLY A 187 -17.19 0.87 -8.61
CA GLY A 187 -17.44 1.34 -7.25
C GLY A 187 -18.07 2.73 -7.17
N ASP A 188 -18.55 3.05 -5.97
CA ASP A 188 -19.11 4.36 -5.61
C ASP A 188 -18.10 5.21 -4.83
N VAL A 189 -17.24 4.57 -4.02
CA VAL A 189 -16.20 5.21 -3.21
C VAL A 189 -14.90 4.40 -3.23
N ALA A 190 -13.74 5.06 -3.33
CA ALA A 190 -12.44 4.44 -3.13
C ALA A 190 -11.69 5.05 -1.93
N PHE A 191 -11.07 4.19 -1.13
CA PHE A 191 -10.24 4.60 0.01
C PHE A 191 -8.77 4.47 -0.37
N VAL A 192 -8.09 5.61 -0.54
CA VAL A 192 -6.73 5.69 -1.10
C VAL A 192 -5.92 6.81 -0.45
N LYS A 193 -4.65 7.00 -0.86
CA LYS A 193 -3.86 8.18 -0.49
C LYS A 193 -4.23 9.37 -1.38
N HIS A 194 -4.13 10.59 -0.86
CA HIS A 194 -4.49 11.83 -1.56
C HIS A 194 -3.85 12.00 -2.95
N GLN A 195 -2.62 11.51 -3.12
CA GLN A 195 -1.87 11.61 -4.37
C GLN A 195 -2.39 10.67 -5.48
N THR A 196 -3.13 9.62 -5.13
CA THR A 196 -3.53 8.56 -6.08
C THR A 196 -4.32 9.07 -7.28
N VAL A 197 -5.25 10.00 -7.08
CA VAL A 197 -6.00 10.59 -8.21
C VAL A 197 -5.05 11.38 -9.11
N LEU A 198 -4.19 12.22 -8.53
CA LEU A 198 -3.24 13.04 -9.26
C LEU A 198 -2.23 12.24 -10.08
N ASP A 199 -1.90 11.02 -9.66
CA ASP A 199 -0.98 10.11 -10.36
C ASP A 199 -1.66 9.34 -11.50
N ASN A 200 -3.00 9.25 -11.48
CA ASN A 200 -3.78 8.43 -12.40
C ASN A 200 -4.71 9.23 -13.33
N THR A 201 -4.63 10.56 -13.32
CA THR A 201 -5.40 11.46 -14.19
C THR A 201 -4.48 12.36 -15.00
N GLU A 202 -5.04 13.16 -15.91
CA GLU A 202 -4.31 14.15 -16.71
C GLU A 202 -3.20 13.52 -17.57
N GLY A 203 -3.44 12.30 -18.07
CA GLY A 203 -2.52 11.57 -18.95
C GLY A 203 -1.26 11.03 -18.26
N LYS A 204 -1.13 11.11 -16.93
CA LYS A 204 0.04 10.59 -16.21
C LYS A 204 0.10 9.06 -16.15
N ASN A 205 -1.05 8.40 -16.14
CA ASN A 205 -1.11 6.95 -16.27
C ASN A 205 -1.45 6.58 -17.72
N PRO A 206 -0.52 5.90 -18.44
CA PRO A 206 -0.71 5.54 -19.85
C PRO A 206 -1.70 4.38 -20.06
N ALA A 207 -2.19 3.74 -18.99
CA ALA A 207 -3.14 2.65 -19.10
C ALA A 207 -4.46 3.11 -19.73
N GLU A 208 -5.06 2.23 -20.54
CA GLU A 208 -6.25 2.53 -21.36
C GLU A 208 -7.46 3.00 -20.53
N TRP A 209 -7.62 2.48 -19.31
CA TRP A 209 -8.70 2.88 -18.39
C TRP A 209 -8.49 4.27 -17.75
N ALA A 210 -7.26 4.78 -17.73
CA ALA A 210 -6.86 6.00 -17.02
C ALA A 210 -6.53 7.18 -17.95
N LYS A 211 -6.16 6.90 -19.22
CA LYS A 211 -5.59 7.90 -20.15
C LYS A 211 -6.41 9.18 -20.34
N ASN A 212 -7.73 9.09 -20.23
CA ASN A 212 -8.68 10.20 -20.47
C ASN A 212 -9.33 10.73 -19.19
N LEU A 213 -8.94 10.21 -18.02
CA LEU A 213 -9.52 10.65 -16.76
C LEU A 213 -9.02 12.04 -16.41
N LYS A 214 -9.94 12.90 -16.01
CA LYS A 214 -9.60 14.23 -15.51
C LYS A 214 -9.71 14.27 -14.00
N GLN A 215 -8.89 15.12 -13.40
CA GLN A 215 -8.90 15.30 -11.96
C GLN A 215 -10.24 15.89 -11.45
N GLU A 216 -10.91 16.69 -12.29
CA GLU A 216 -12.20 17.32 -12.01
C GLU A 216 -13.38 16.33 -11.95
N ASP A 217 -13.20 15.11 -12.47
CA ASP A 217 -14.22 14.06 -12.44
C ASP A 217 -14.38 13.43 -11.04
N PHE A 218 -13.54 13.84 -10.09
CA PHE A 218 -13.46 13.25 -8.75
C PHE A 218 -13.46 14.31 -7.64
N GLU A 219 -14.02 13.92 -6.50
CA GLU A 219 -14.05 14.73 -5.29
C GLU A 219 -13.70 13.88 -4.07
N LEU A 220 -13.35 14.57 -2.98
CA LEU A 220 -13.09 13.97 -1.68
C LEU A 220 -14.32 14.07 -0.80
N LEU A 221 -14.63 13.00 -0.06
CA LEU A 221 -15.58 13.04 1.04
C LEU A 221 -14.88 13.49 2.32
N CYS A 222 -15.38 14.56 2.91
CA CYS A 222 -14.86 15.07 4.17
C CYS A 222 -15.63 14.44 5.35
N PRO A 223 -14.97 14.23 6.50
CA PRO A 223 -15.64 13.64 7.68
C PRO A 223 -16.85 14.44 8.20
N ASP A 224 -16.90 15.75 7.92
CA ASP A 224 -18.00 16.66 8.26
C ASP A 224 -19.24 16.50 7.35
N GLY A 225 -19.16 15.63 6.33
CA GLY A 225 -20.23 15.38 5.37
C GLY A 225 -20.18 16.25 4.12
N THR A 226 -19.27 17.23 4.06
CA THR A 226 -19.03 18.03 2.87
C THR A 226 -18.19 17.28 1.84
N ARG A 227 -18.09 17.87 0.64
CA ARG A 227 -17.25 17.39 -0.46
C ARG A 227 -16.33 18.50 -0.89
N LYS A 228 -15.09 18.15 -1.25
CA LYS A 228 -14.10 19.12 -1.75
C LYS A 228 -13.34 18.59 -2.96
N PRO A 229 -12.77 19.48 -3.79
CA PRO A 229 -11.85 19.09 -4.84
C PRO A 229 -10.68 18.27 -4.31
N VAL A 230 -10.15 17.37 -5.14
CA VAL A 230 -8.99 16.50 -4.80
C VAL A 230 -7.77 17.29 -4.30
N LYS A 231 -7.56 18.52 -4.79
CA LYS A 231 -6.44 19.38 -4.37
C LYS A 231 -6.54 19.85 -2.91
N ASP A 232 -7.74 19.86 -2.34
CA ASP A 232 -7.98 20.37 -0.98
C ASP A 232 -7.85 19.29 0.10
N PHE A 233 -7.15 18.19 -0.20
CA PHE A 233 -6.94 17.04 0.69
C PHE A 233 -6.42 17.44 2.07
N ALA A 234 -5.57 18.47 2.17
CA ALA A 234 -5.05 18.95 3.45
C ALA A 234 -6.16 19.44 4.40
N SER A 235 -7.27 19.94 3.84
CA SER A 235 -8.46 20.36 4.60
C SER A 235 -9.59 19.33 4.58
N CYS A 236 -9.48 18.28 3.78
CA CYS A 236 -10.50 17.25 3.58
C CYS A 236 -9.84 15.88 3.43
N HIS A 237 -9.59 15.23 4.56
CA HIS A 237 -9.03 13.88 4.65
C HIS A 237 -9.64 13.14 5.84
N LEU A 238 -9.48 11.82 5.86
CA LEU A 238 -9.95 10.98 6.96
C LEU A 238 -8.98 11.03 8.14
N ALA A 239 -7.69 10.85 7.85
CA ALA A 239 -6.61 11.01 8.82
C ALA A 239 -5.27 11.19 8.09
N GLN A 240 -4.28 11.71 8.81
CA GLN A 240 -2.88 11.65 8.40
C GLN A 240 -2.35 10.23 8.67
N ALA A 241 -1.71 9.63 7.67
CA ALA A 241 -1.17 8.28 7.75
C ALA A 241 0.36 8.30 7.87
N PRO A 242 0.96 7.38 8.66
CA PRO A 242 2.41 7.21 8.68
C PRO A 242 2.90 6.68 7.35
N ASN A 243 4.11 7.10 6.96
CA ASN A 243 4.76 6.68 5.73
C ASN A 243 4.98 5.18 5.72
N HIS A 244 5.12 4.61 4.53
CA HIS A 244 5.54 3.22 4.40
C HIS A 244 6.98 3.07 4.92
N VAL A 245 7.28 1.93 5.51
CA VAL A 245 8.55 1.71 6.21
C VAL A 245 9.19 0.40 5.79
N VAL A 246 10.50 0.42 5.65
CA VAL A 246 11.30 -0.80 5.54
C VAL A 246 11.41 -1.41 6.93
N VAL A 247 11.07 -2.69 7.05
CA VAL A 247 11.23 -3.45 8.29
C VAL A 247 12.30 -4.53 8.14
N SER A 248 12.93 -4.90 9.23
CA SER A 248 13.90 -6.00 9.28
C SER A 248 14.01 -6.58 10.70
N ARG A 249 14.72 -7.69 10.86
CA ARG A 249 15.12 -8.19 12.18
C ARG A 249 16.16 -7.26 12.81
N LYS A 250 16.18 -7.22 14.15
CA LYS A 250 17.02 -6.28 14.91
C LYS A 250 18.51 -6.41 14.59
N GLU A 251 18.99 -7.63 14.40
CA GLU A 251 20.39 -7.93 14.08
C GLU A 251 20.79 -7.57 12.64
N LYS A 252 19.85 -7.51 11.69
CA LYS A 252 20.09 -7.13 10.29
C LYS A 252 19.84 -5.64 10.02
N ALA A 253 19.14 -4.92 10.90
CA ALA A 253 18.72 -3.54 10.69
C ALA A 253 19.85 -2.58 10.26
N ALA A 254 21.03 -2.67 10.90
CA ALA A 254 22.18 -1.83 10.55
C ALA A 254 22.70 -2.10 9.12
N ARG A 255 22.75 -3.38 8.73
CA ARG A 255 23.17 -3.82 7.39
C ARG A 255 22.15 -3.38 6.33
N VAL A 256 20.86 -3.60 6.58
CA VAL A 256 19.78 -3.18 5.69
C VAL A 256 19.85 -1.68 5.44
N LYS A 257 19.99 -0.87 6.50
CA LYS A 257 20.13 0.58 6.37
C LYS A 257 21.32 0.97 5.49
N ALA A 258 22.51 0.40 5.76
CA ALA A 258 23.72 0.72 5.01
C ALA A 258 23.61 0.36 3.52
N VAL A 259 23.05 -0.82 3.21
CA VAL A 259 22.84 -1.27 1.83
C VAL A 259 21.83 -0.36 1.13
N LEU A 260 20.67 -0.11 1.73
CA LEU A 260 19.63 0.71 1.11
C LEU A 260 20.07 2.16 0.87
N THR A 261 20.76 2.79 1.82
CA THR A 261 21.32 4.14 1.59
C THR A 261 22.29 4.17 0.40
N SER A 262 23.12 3.11 0.24
CA SER A 262 23.99 2.98 -0.93
C SER A 262 23.21 2.76 -2.23
N GLN A 263 22.15 1.94 -2.20
CA GLN A 263 21.34 1.64 -3.39
C GLN A 263 20.49 2.85 -3.81
N GLU A 264 19.91 3.59 -2.87
CA GLU A 264 19.15 4.82 -3.12
C GLU A 264 20.02 5.90 -3.77
N THR A 265 21.28 6.02 -3.37
CA THR A 265 22.22 6.97 -3.99
C THR A 265 22.48 6.63 -5.47
N LEU A 266 22.45 5.35 -5.83
CA LEU A 266 22.71 4.87 -7.19
C LEU A 266 21.44 4.87 -8.07
N PHE A 267 20.28 4.57 -7.47
CA PHE A 267 19.05 4.21 -8.19
C PHE A 267 17.78 4.95 -7.72
N GLY A 268 17.87 5.91 -6.80
CA GLY A 268 16.73 6.67 -6.25
C GLY A 268 16.30 7.91 -7.06
N GLY A 269 16.75 8.04 -8.31
CA GLY A 269 16.44 9.18 -9.17
C GLY A 269 14.98 9.19 -9.65
N SER A 270 14.47 10.38 -10.02
CA SER A 270 13.09 10.57 -10.49
C SER A 270 12.87 10.36 -11.99
N ASP A 271 13.94 10.17 -12.77
CA ASP A 271 13.86 9.90 -14.21
C ASP A 271 14.14 8.42 -14.48
N CYS A 272 13.05 7.65 -14.60
CA CYS A 272 13.07 6.22 -14.81
C CYS A 272 12.86 5.84 -16.29
N THR A 273 13.10 6.78 -17.21
CA THR A 273 12.99 6.51 -18.64
C THR A 273 14.20 5.71 -19.14
N GLY A 274 14.08 4.39 -19.09
CA GLY A 274 15.06 3.45 -19.65
C GLY A 274 16.13 2.95 -18.68
N ASN A 275 16.12 3.38 -17.42
CA ASN A 275 17.00 2.89 -16.36
C ASN A 275 16.17 2.35 -15.19
N PHE A 276 16.72 1.36 -14.46
CA PHE A 276 16.10 0.85 -13.24
C PHE A 276 15.97 1.95 -12.19
N CYS A 277 14.83 1.98 -11.50
CA CYS A 277 14.56 2.84 -10.36
C CYS A 277 13.95 2.05 -9.20
N LEU A 278 14.35 2.43 -7.99
CA LEU A 278 13.75 1.93 -6.75
C LEU A 278 12.30 2.41 -6.60
#